data_AF-A0A2J8NNX3-F1
#
_entry.id   AF-A0A2J8NNX3-F1
#
_cell.length_a   1.000
_cell.length_b   1.000
_cell.length_c   1.000
_cell.angle_alpha   90.00
_cell.angle_beta   90.00
_cell.angle_gamma   90.00
#
_symmetry.space_group_name_H-M   'P 1'
#
loop_
_entity.id
_entity.type
_entity.pdbx_description
1 polymer ?
#
loop_
_entity_poly.entity_id
_entity_poly.type
_entity_poly.pdbx_seq_one_letter_code
_entity_poly.pdbx_strand_id
1 'polypeptide(L)'
;TMMPLPTFWSILFFIMLLLLGLDSQGCFIFSLVKYVPLTYNKTYVYPNWAIGLGWSLALSSMLCVPLVIVIRLCQTEGPFLVRVKYLLTPREPN
;
A
#
# COMPACT_ATOMS: atom_id res chain seq x y z
N THR A 1 17.24 26.20 6.46
CA THR A 1 16.01 26.84 6.96
C THR A 1 15.16 25.75 7.58
N MET A 2 15.10 25.68 8.91
CA MET A 2 14.35 24.61 9.58
C MET A 2 12.86 24.87 9.44
N MET A 3 12.11 23.88 8.95
CA MET A 3 10.66 23.98 8.88
C MET A 3 10.11 24.01 10.32
N PRO A 4 9.30 25.02 10.69
CA PRO A 4 8.72 25.07 12.03
C PRO A 4 7.78 23.87 12.21
N LEU A 5 7.83 23.24 13.39
CA LEU A 5 7.00 22.09 13.79
C LEU A 5 7.25 20.77 13.01
N PRO A 6 8.40 20.11 13.19
CA PRO A 6 8.73 18.85 12.49
C PRO A 6 7.70 17.72 12.72
N THR A 7 7.07 17.68 13.90
CA THR A 7 6.03 16.70 14.24
C THR A 7 4.78 16.86 13.38
N PHE A 8 4.38 18.10 13.07
CA PHE A 8 3.20 18.37 12.26
C PHE A 8 3.38 17.90 10.80
N TRP A 9 4.53 18.21 10.20
CA TRP A 9 4.87 17.78 8.84
C TRP A 9 5.04 16.27 8.73
N SER A 10 5.59 15.63 9.76
CA SER A 10 5.69 14.17 9.83
C SER A 10 4.30 13.51 9.81
N ILE A 11 3.36 14.02 10.61
CA ILE A 11 1.97 13.52 10.62
C ILE A 11 1.31 13.69 9.25
N LEU A 12 1.46 14.85 8.60
CA LEU A 12 0.92 15.08 7.25
C LEU A 12 1.52 14.13 6.21
N PHE A 13 2.83 13.85 6.30
CA PHE A 13 3.50 12.92 5.42
C PHE A 13 2.97 11.48 5.59
N PHE A 14 2.76 11.04 6.83
CA PHE A 14 2.16 9.74 7.10
C PHE A 14 0.70 9.65 6.65
N ILE A 15 -0.09 10.71 6.86
CA ILE A 15 -1.48 10.77 6.36
C ILE A 15 -1.50 10.71 4.83
N MET A 16 -0.62 11.44 4.16
CA MET A 16 -0.49 11.40 2.70
C MET A 16 -0.17 9.98 2.20
N LEU A 17 0.73 9.26 2.85
CA LEU A 17 1.05 7.87 2.51
C LEU A 17 -0.14 6.92 2.72
N LEU A 18 -0.92 7.11 3.79
CA LEU A 18 -2.12 6.31 4.05
C LEU A 18 -3.22 6.59 3.03
N LEU A 19 -3.47 7.86 2.69
CA LEU A 19 -4.44 8.25 1.68
C LEU A 19 -4.04 7.70 0.31
N LEU A 20 -2.78 7.83 -0.10
CA LEU A 20 -2.27 7.23 -1.34
C LEU A 20 -2.46 5.70 -1.39
N GLY A 21 -2.21 5.02 -0.28
CA GLY A 21 -2.43 3.57 -0.17
C GLY A 21 -3.91 3.21 -0.31
N LEU A 22 -4.79 3.94 0.36
CA LEU A 22 -6.24 3.72 0.31
C LEU A 22 -6.85 4.08 -1.07
N ASP A 23 -6.44 5.20 -1.65
CA ASP A 23 -6.91 5.66 -2.97
C ASP A 23 -6.51 4.68 -4.06
N SER A 24 -5.28 4.17 -4.02
CA SER A 24 -4.80 3.20 -5.01
C SER A 24 -5.54 1.86 -4.92
N GLN A 25 -5.83 1.38 -3.70
CA GLN A 25 -6.70 0.21 -3.47
C GLN A 25 -8.14 0.46 -3.93
N GLY A 26 -8.67 1.66 -3.69
CA GLY A 26 -10.00 2.09 -4.14
C GLY A 26 -10.12 2.13 -5.67
N CYS A 27 -9.15 2.74 -6.35
CA CYS A 27 -9.06 2.77 -7.81
C CYS A 27 -8.95 1.37 -8.42
N PHE A 28 -8.19 0.48 -7.77
CA PHE A 28 -8.06 -0.92 -8.18
C PHE A 28 -9.41 -1.66 -8.11
N ILE A 29 -10.13 -1.53 -7.00
CA ILE A 29 -11.47 -2.13 -6.85
C ILE A 29 -12.48 -1.49 -7.80
N PHE A 30 -12.43 -0.18 -8.01
CA PHE A 30 -13.29 0.49 -8.97
C PHE A 30 -13.03 0.02 -10.40
N SER A 31 -11.76 -0.19 -10.77
CA SER A 31 -11.38 -0.75 -12.07
C SER A 31 -11.83 -2.20 -12.23
N LEU A 32 -11.89 -3.00 -11.15
CA LEU A 32 -12.50 -4.34 -11.14
C LEU A 32 -14.02 -4.27 -11.36
N VAL A 33 -14.71 -3.38 -10.66
CA VAL A 33 -16.18 -3.25 -10.74
C VAL A 33 -16.62 -2.70 -12.09
N LYS A 34 -15.84 -1.79 -12.68
CA LYS A 34 -16.06 -1.24 -14.02
C LYS A 34 -15.29 -2.00 -15.11
N TYR A 35 -14.91 -3.24 -14.85
CA TYR A 35 -14.15 -4.05 -15.79
C TYR A 35 -14.93 -4.23 -17.11
N VAL A 36 -14.54 -3.48 -18.13
CA VAL A 36 -15.00 -3.69 -19.51
C VAL A 36 -13.99 -4.64 -20.15
N PRO A 37 -14.43 -5.78 -20.72
CA PRO A 37 -13.52 -6.69 -21.39
C PRO A 37 -12.83 -5.93 -22.53
N LEU A 38 -11.51 -5.76 -22.39
CA LEU A 38 -10.65 -5.19 -23.42
C LEU A 38 -10.80 -6.06 -24.67
N THR A 39 -11.60 -5.57 -25.62
CA THR A 39 -11.85 -6.23 -26.90
C THR A 39 -10.81 -5.72 -27.88
N TYR A 40 -9.82 -6.55 -28.18
CA TYR A 40 -8.89 -6.23 -29.25
C TYR A 40 -9.60 -6.55 -30.58
N ASN A 41 -9.78 -5.54 -31.43
CA ASN A 41 -10.34 -5.68 -32.77
C ASN A 41 -11.79 -6.26 -32.84
N LYS A 42 -12.65 -5.94 -31.86
CA LYS A 42 -14.10 -6.28 -31.76
C LYS A 42 -14.47 -7.78 -31.74
N THR A 43 -13.52 -8.70 -31.87
CA THR A 43 -13.74 -10.14 -31.93
C THR A 43 -12.94 -10.93 -30.90
N TYR A 44 -11.83 -10.36 -30.38
CA TYR A 44 -11.00 -11.03 -29.38
C TYR A 44 -11.28 -10.51 -27.98
N VAL A 45 -11.98 -11.31 -27.19
CA VAL A 45 -12.21 -11.09 -25.75
C VAL A 45 -11.04 -11.68 -24.98
N TYR A 46 -10.37 -10.86 -24.19
CA TYR A 46 -9.28 -11.33 -23.35
C TYR A 46 -9.79 -12.41 -22.37
N PRO A 47 -9.10 -13.56 -22.25
CA PRO A 47 -9.59 -14.65 -21.44
C PRO A 47 -9.50 -14.31 -19.94
N ASN A 48 -10.48 -14.77 -19.16
CA ASN A 48 -10.62 -14.48 -17.72
C ASN A 48 -9.37 -14.82 -16.88
N TRP A 49 -8.58 -15.81 -17.29
CA TRP A 49 -7.33 -16.17 -16.59
C TRP A 49 -6.26 -15.07 -16.69
N ALA A 50 -6.16 -14.41 -17.84
CA ALA A 50 -5.13 -13.41 -18.09
C ALA A 50 -5.46 -12.09 -17.37
N ILE A 51 -6.75 -11.82 -17.20
CA ILE A 51 -7.28 -10.75 -16.37
C ILE A 51 -6.91 -11.00 -14.91
N GLY A 52 -7.20 -12.21 -14.39
CA GLY A 52 -6.80 -12.61 -13.04
C GLY A 52 -5.31 -12.49 -12.77
N LEU A 53 -4.46 -12.86 -13.74
CA LEU A 53 -3.01 -12.68 -13.63
C LEU A 53 -2.61 -11.20 -13.53
N GLY A 54 -3.18 -10.33 -14.37
CA GLY A 54 -2.92 -8.88 -14.30
C GLY A 54 -3.26 -8.29 -12.94
N TRP A 55 -4.40 -8.69 -12.36
CA TRP A 55 -4.81 -8.29 -11.02
C TRP A 55 -3.86 -8.80 -9.93
N SER A 56 -3.42 -10.06 -10.03
CA SER A 56 -2.49 -10.65 -9.04
C SER A 56 -1.12 -9.96 -9.04
N LEU A 57 -0.61 -9.59 -10.21
CA LEU A 57 0.64 -8.84 -10.37
C LEU A 57 0.53 -7.43 -9.78
N ALA A 58 -0.58 -6.75 -10.04
CA ALA A 58 -0.84 -5.42 -9.48
C ALA A 58 -1.03 -5.44 -7.96
N LEU A 59 -1.76 -6.43 -7.40
CA LEU A 59 -1.91 -6.58 -5.95
C LEU A 59 -0.60 -6.93 -5.24
N SER A 60 0.26 -7.70 -5.90
CA SER A 60 1.54 -8.11 -5.31
C SER A 60 2.40 -6.92 -4.91
N SER A 61 2.50 -5.88 -5.73
CA SER A 61 3.33 -4.70 -5.42
C SER A 61 2.67 -3.80 -4.37
N MET A 62 1.36 -3.64 -4.42
CA MET A 62 0.58 -2.77 -3.53
C MET A 62 0.48 -3.32 -2.10
N LEU A 63 0.46 -4.65 -1.94
CA LEU A 63 0.38 -5.31 -0.63
C LEU A 63 1.74 -5.46 0.07
N CYS A 64 2.87 -5.38 -0.64
CA CYS A 64 4.21 -5.56 -0.05
C CYS A 64 4.48 -4.60 1.13
N VAL A 65 4.19 -3.32 0.98
CA VAL A 65 4.46 -2.30 2.02
C VAL A 65 3.57 -2.49 3.25
N PRO A 66 2.23 -2.59 3.14
CA PRO A 66 1.38 -2.81 4.31
C PRO A 66 1.63 -4.18 4.97
N LEU A 67 1.91 -5.23 4.20
CA LEU A 67 2.27 -6.54 4.77
C LEU A 67 3.54 -6.47 5.61
N VAL A 68 4.58 -5.78 5.13
CA VAL A 68 5.82 -5.63 5.90
C VAL A 68 5.56 -4.86 7.20
N ILE A 69 4.73 -3.81 7.18
CA ILE A 69 4.35 -3.07 8.38
C ILE A 69 3.60 -3.98 9.38
N VAL A 70 2.63 -4.77 8.91
CA VAL A 70 1.85 -5.68 9.76
C VAL A 70 2.72 -6.82 10.31
N ILE A 71 3.58 -7.42 9.50
CA ILE A 71 4.50 -8.49 9.93
C ILE A 71 5.47 -7.95 10.98
N ARG A 72 6.06 -6.78 10.74
CA ARG A 72 6.96 -6.13 11.70
C ARG A 72 6.25 -5.80 12.99
N LEU A 73 4.99 -5.36 12.94
CA LEU A 73 4.14 -5.18 14.11
C LEU A 73 3.89 -6.53 14.81
N CYS A 74 3.36 -7.56 14.16
CA CYS A 74 3.06 -8.85 14.80
C CYS A 74 4.29 -9.54 15.43
N GLN A 75 5.50 -9.33 14.89
CA GLN A 75 6.73 -9.95 15.39
C GLN A 75 7.40 -9.24 16.60
N THR A 76 7.02 -8.01 16.96
CA THR A 76 7.70 -7.26 18.06
C THR A 76 7.02 -7.39 19.44
N GLU A 77 7.28 -8.41 20.26
CA GLU A 77 6.57 -8.57 21.55
C GLU A 77 6.49 -7.28 22.42
N GLY A 78 5.26 -6.83 22.75
CA GLY A 78 5.01 -5.62 23.55
C GLY A 78 3.67 -4.89 23.26
N PRO A 79 3.24 -3.95 24.13
CA PRO A 79 2.04 -3.13 23.95
C PRO A 79 2.15 -2.20 22.72
N PHE A 80 1.03 -1.95 22.02
CA PHE A 80 0.94 -1.31 20.70
C PHE A 80 1.76 -0.01 20.57
N LEU A 81 1.75 0.84 21.60
CA LEU A 81 2.46 2.13 21.61
C LEU A 81 3.98 1.99 21.72
N VAL A 82 4.49 0.99 22.44
CA VAL A 82 5.94 0.75 22.58
C VAL A 82 6.49 0.14 21.30
N ARG A 83 5.72 -0.74 20.66
CA ARG A 83 5.97 -1.35 19.35
C ARG A 83 6.16 -0.31 18.25
N VAL A 84 5.20 0.61 18.13
CA VAL A 84 5.26 1.69 17.14
C VAL A 84 6.46 2.62 17.43
N LYS A 85 6.71 2.94 18.70
CA LYS A 85 7.86 3.79 19.09
C LYS A 85 9.20 3.15 18.75
N TYR A 86 9.34 1.84 18.95
CA TYR A 86 10.55 1.07 18.63
C TYR A 86 10.79 0.94 17.12
N LEU A 87 9.72 0.76 16.33
CA LEU A 87 9.80 0.71 14.86
C LEU A 87 10.06 2.08 14.23
N LEU A 88 9.69 3.17 14.90
CA LEU A 88 9.96 4.55 14.46
C LEU A 88 11.33 5.06 14.88
N THR A 89 12.05 4.37 15.77
CA THR A 89 13.44 4.67 16.10
C THR A 89 14.40 4.05 15.08
N PRO A 90 15.28 4.83 14.43
CA PRO A 90 16.26 4.29 13.49
C PRO A 90 17.23 3.36 14.23
N ARG A 91 17.56 2.20 13.64
CA ARG A 91 18.63 1.34 14.17
C ARG A 91 19.95 2.10 14.11
N GLU A 92 20.63 2.23 15.24
CA GLU A 92 21.99 2.73 15.26
C GLU A 92 22.88 1.81 14.41
N PRO A 93 23.70 2.37 13.49
CA PRO A 93 24.71 1.60 12.80
C PRO A 93 25.82 1.25 13.81
N ASN A 94 26.03 -0.05 14.00
CA ASN A 94 27.18 -0.59 14.74
C ASN A 94 28.49 -0.22 14.04
#